data_AF-A0A3M0Z7R4-F1
#
_entry.id   AF-A0A3M0Z7R4-F1
#
_cell.length_a   1.000
_cell.length_b   1.000
_cell.length_c   1.000
_cell.angle_alpha   90.00
_cell.angle_beta   90.00
_cell.angle_gamma   90.00
#
_symmetry.space_group_name_H-M   'P 1'
#
loop_
_entity.id
_entity.type
_entity.pdbx_description
1 polymer ?
#
loop_
_entity_poly.entity_id
_entity_poly.type
_entity_poly.pdbx_seq_one_letter_code
_entity_poly.pdbx_strand_id
1 'polypeptide(L)'
;MDRLRPIQNVGLWDRILRTVVGAGLMGWAALHLVGQDAVVDWHAYAMLVAFYPLITALLGWDPFYAMAGGRTCSDSGRNQCGTFPYEVEAALGKELEPEEPFDHSLASVHHHEEELRKRRAKAA
;
A
#
# COMPACT_ATOMS: atom_id res chain seq x y z
N MET A 1 22.96 8.08 -14.05
CA MET A 1 22.26 8.31 -12.77
C MET A 1 21.02 7.46 -12.81
N ASP A 2 21.02 6.32 -12.11
CA ASP A 2 19.83 5.50 -11.99
C ASP A 2 18.77 6.30 -11.24
N ARG A 3 17.58 6.46 -11.84
CA ARG A 3 16.47 7.14 -11.16
C ARG A 3 16.10 6.29 -9.94
N LEU A 4 16.32 6.82 -8.74
CA LEU A 4 15.82 6.24 -7.50
C LEU A 4 14.29 6.18 -7.58
N ARG A 5 13.71 5.04 -7.21
CA ARG A 5 12.27 4.76 -7.30
C ARG A 5 11.69 4.56 -5.89
N PRO A 6 10.36 4.66 -5.72
CA PRO A 6 9.72 4.33 -4.46
C PRO A 6 10.04 2.90 -4.03
N ILE A 7 10.20 2.70 -2.73
CA ILE A 7 10.45 1.36 -2.17
C ILE A 7 9.22 0.45 -2.31
N GLN A 8 8.02 1.03 -2.36
CA GLN A 8 6.76 0.31 -2.48
C GLN A 8 6.57 -0.28 -3.88
N ASN A 9 6.12 -1.54 -3.92
CA ASN A 9 5.85 -2.29 -5.16
C ASN A 9 4.40 -2.84 -5.23
N VAL A 10 3.59 -2.56 -4.21
CA VAL A 10 2.19 -2.97 -4.10
C VAL A 10 1.30 -1.74 -4.25
N GLY A 11 0.38 -1.76 -5.22
CA GLY A 11 -0.60 -0.68 -5.42
C GLY A 11 -1.86 -0.81 -4.57
N LEU A 12 -2.68 0.24 -4.56
CA LEU A 12 -3.87 0.34 -3.71
C LEU A 12 -4.83 -0.86 -3.88
N TRP A 13 -5.11 -1.25 -5.12
CA TRP A 13 -6.00 -2.37 -5.40
C TRP A 13 -5.47 -3.70 -4.87
N ASP A 14 -4.15 -3.92 -4.95
CA ASP A 14 -3.51 -5.12 -4.44
C ASP A 14 -3.53 -5.12 -2.90
N ARG A 15 -3.29 -3.97 -2.26
CA ARG A 15 -3.45 -3.82 -0.80
C ARG A 15 -4.88 -4.15 -0.36
N ILE A 16 -5.89 -3.65 -1.07
CA ILE A 16 -7.31 -3.93 -0.76
C ILE A 16 -7.57 -5.42 -0.87
N LEU A 17 -7.19 -6.05 -1.99
CA LEU A 17 -7.41 -7.48 -2.22
C LEU A 17 -6.74 -8.32 -1.12
N ARG A 18 -5.48 -8.03 -0.79
CA ARG A 18 -4.72 -8.71 0.27
C ARG A 18 -5.35 -8.51 1.64
N THR A 19 -5.83 -7.32 1.94
CA THR A 19 -6.51 -7.03 3.21
C THR A 19 -7.80 -7.82 3.31
N VAL A 20 -8.62 -7.85 2.25
CA VAL A 20 -9.88 -8.60 2.23
C VAL A 20 -9.63 -10.11 2.37
N VAL A 21 -8.70 -10.67 1.58
CA VAL A 21 -8.39 -12.10 1.62
C VAL A 21 -7.76 -12.49 2.96
N GLY A 22 -6.78 -11.73 3.44
CA GLY A 22 -6.11 -11.98 4.70
C GLY A 22 -7.05 -11.86 5.90
N ALA A 23 -7.86 -10.80 5.97
CA ALA A 23 -8.83 -10.62 7.04
C ALA A 23 -9.94 -11.68 6.99
N GLY A 24 -10.40 -12.04 5.78
CA GLY A 24 -11.40 -13.09 5.58
C GLY A 24 -10.90 -14.46 6.06
N LEU A 25 -9.67 -14.85 5.68
CA LEU A 25 -9.08 -16.12 6.09
C LEU A 25 -8.81 -16.15 7.60
N MET A 26 -8.29 -15.07 8.17
CA MET A 26 -8.06 -14.93 9.61
C MET A 26 -9.38 -15.01 10.40
N GLY A 27 -10.40 -14.28 9.97
CA GLY A 27 -11.72 -14.27 10.61
C GLY A 27 -12.41 -15.63 10.52
N TRP A 28 -12.36 -16.29 9.36
CA TRP A 28 -12.88 -17.64 9.19
C TRP A 28 -12.20 -18.65 10.12
N ALA A 29 -10.87 -18.62 10.21
CA ALA A 29 -10.11 -19.51 11.08
C ALA A 29 -10.42 -19.25 12.56
N ALA A 30 -10.53 -17.98 12.97
CA ALA A 30 -10.88 -17.60 14.33
C ALA A 30 -12.29 -18.08 14.73
N LEU A 31 -13.28 -17.94 13.85
CA LEU A 31 -14.65 -18.40 14.10
C LEU A 31 -14.72 -19.93 14.26
N HIS A 32 -13.96 -20.69 13.48
CA HIS A 32 -13.92 -22.15 13.60
C HIS A 32 -13.19 -22.62 14.86
N LEU A 33 -12.14 -21.91 15.28
CA LEU A 33 -11.43 -22.21 16.53
C LEU A 33 -12.29 -21.98 17.78
N VAL A 34 -13.20 -20.99 17.75
CA VAL A 34 -14.09 -20.69 18.88
C VAL A 34 -15.34 -21.57 18.86
N GLY A 35 -15.81 -21.98 17.68
CA GLY A 35 -17.07 -22.70 17.50
C GLY A 35 -17.00 -24.23 17.54
N GLN A 36 -15.80 -24.85 17.47
CA GLN A 36 -15.64 -26.30 17.46
C GLN A 36 -14.62 -26.78 18.51
N ASP A 37 -14.98 -27.82 19.27
CA ASP A 37 -14.16 -28.40 20.35
C ASP A 37 -12.88 -29.10 19.85
N ALA A 38 -12.76 -29.34 18.54
CA ALA A 38 -11.60 -29.97 17.93
C ALA A 38 -10.80 -28.92 17.14
N VAL A 39 -9.67 -28.50 17.68
CA VAL A 39 -8.65 -27.77 16.92
C VAL A 39 -8.16 -28.69 15.81
N VAL A 40 -8.70 -28.55 14.60
CA VAL A 40 -8.10 -29.20 13.43
C VAL A 40 -6.82 -28.43 13.12
N ASP A 41 -5.66 -29.12 13.17
CA ASP A 41 -4.30 -28.54 13.05
C ASP A 41 -4.15 -27.53 11.90
N TRP A 42 -4.92 -27.69 10.82
CA TRP A 42 -4.93 -26.80 9.65
C TRP A 42 -5.26 -25.33 9.97
N HIS A 43 -6.09 -25.04 10.98
CA HIS A 43 -6.50 -23.65 11.28
C HIS A 43 -5.31 -22.77 11.73
N ALA A 44 -4.33 -23.35 12.43
CA ALA A 44 -3.10 -22.64 12.79
C ALA A 44 -2.29 -22.24 11.55
N TYR A 45 -2.17 -23.15 10.58
CA TYR A 45 -1.54 -22.85 9.30
C TYR A 45 -2.32 -21.80 8.51
N ALA A 46 -3.66 -21.85 8.51
CA ALA A 46 -4.50 -20.84 7.87
C ALA A 46 -4.26 -19.43 8.46
N MET A 47 -4.10 -19.31 9.78
CA MET A 47 -3.75 -18.03 10.42
C MET A 47 -2.35 -17.53 10.01
N LEU A 48 -1.36 -18.42 9.97
CA LEU A 48 -0.01 -18.07 9.50
C LEU A 48 -0.02 -17.61 8.03
N VAL A 49 -0.78 -18.30 7.18
CA VAL A 49 -0.94 -17.93 5.77
C VAL A 49 -1.67 -16.60 5.64
N ALA A 50 -2.68 -16.32 6.46
CA ALA A 50 -3.41 -15.06 6.47
C ALA A 50 -2.56 -13.86 6.91
N PHE A 51 -1.56 -14.10 7.76
CA PHE A 51 -0.65 -13.05 8.23
C PHE A 51 0.17 -12.43 7.09
N TYR A 52 0.60 -13.25 6.12
CA TYR A 52 1.40 -12.81 4.97
C TYR A 52 0.73 -11.70 4.12
N PRO A 53 -0.49 -11.88 3.56
CA PRO A 53 -1.14 -10.83 2.79
C PRO A 53 -1.46 -9.60 3.64
N LEU A 54 -1.75 -9.75 4.94
CA LEU A 54 -2.03 -8.62 5.83
C LEU A 54 -0.79 -7.74 6.04
N ILE A 55 0.35 -8.33 6.37
CA ILE A 55 1.57 -7.54 6.62
C ILE A 55 2.08 -6.87 5.34
N THR A 56 1.99 -7.56 4.20
CA THR A 56 2.41 -7.00 2.91
C THR A 56 1.45 -5.90 2.42
N ALA A 57 0.15 -5.99 2.72
CA ALA A 57 -0.80 -4.91 2.45
C ALA A 57 -0.51 -3.65 3.28
N LEU A 58 -0.18 -3.83 4.57
CA LEU A 58 0.17 -2.73 5.47
C LEU A 58 1.45 -2.02 5.03
N LEU A 59 2.51 -2.78 4.74
CA LEU A 59 3.80 -2.24 4.35
C LEU A 59 3.78 -1.64 2.94
N GLY A 60 2.92 -2.13 2.04
CA GLY A 60 2.95 -1.75 0.63
C GLY A 60 4.14 -2.33 -0.14
N TRP A 61 4.75 -3.37 0.44
CA TRP A 61 5.92 -4.02 -0.10
C TRP A 61 5.75 -5.54 -0.03
N ASP A 62 6.00 -6.19 -1.15
CA ASP A 62 5.97 -7.64 -1.30
C ASP A 62 7.34 -8.19 -1.73
N PRO A 63 7.93 -9.12 -0.95
CA PRO A 63 9.24 -9.70 -1.28
C PRO A 63 9.23 -10.55 -2.56
N PHE A 64 8.15 -11.27 -2.88
CA PHE A 64 8.06 -12.05 -4.12
C PHE A 64 8.02 -11.15 -5.35
N TYR A 65 7.30 -10.04 -5.28
CA TYR A 65 7.33 -9.03 -6.34
C TYR A 65 8.73 -8.44 -6.48
N ALA A 66 9.40 -8.11 -5.38
CA ALA A 66 10.77 -7.60 -5.41
C ALA A 66 11.74 -8.60 -6.05
N MET A 67 11.63 -9.89 -5.70
CA MET A 67 12.44 -10.96 -6.29
C MET A 67 12.12 -11.18 -7.78
N ALA A 68 10.86 -11.03 -8.19
CA ALA A 68 10.43 -11.16 -9.58
C ALA A 68 10.65 -9.88 -10.42
N GLY A 69 11.15 -8.79 -9.82
CA GLY A 69 11.21 -7.47 -10.47
C GLY A 69 9.83 -6.89 -10.84
N GLY A 70 8.76 -7.44 -10.26
CA GLY A 70 7.38 -7.07 -10.50
C GLY A 70 6.90 -5.94 -9.60
N ARG A 71 5.86 -5.25 -10.04
CA ARG A 71 5.11 -4.25 -9.25
C ARG A 71 3.67 -4.18 -9.74
N THR A 72 2.73 -3.98 -8.82
CA THR A 72 1.31 -3.80 -9.14
C THR A 72 0.89 -2.33 -9.17
N CYS A 73 1.80 -1.42 -8.84
CA CYS A 73 1.64 0.03 -8.90
C CYS A 73 2.44 0.66 -10.05
N SER A 74 2.06 1.89 -10.43
CA SER A 74 2.71 2.70 -11.46
C SER A 74 3.47 3.89 -10.87
N ASP A 75 4.27 4.56 -11.70
CA ASP A 75 4.97 5.80 -11.31
C ASP A 75 4.09 7.06 -11.51
N SER A 76 2.91 6.93 -12.13
CA SER A 76 1.97 8.02 -12.40
C SER A 76 0.52 7.54 -12.50
N GLY A 77 -0.46 8.45 -12.45
CA GLY A 77 -1.89 8.15 -12.60
C GLY A 77 -2.63 7.86 -11.28
N ARG A 78 -3.67 7.01 -11.34
CA ARG A 78 -4.55 6.71 -10.18
C ARG A 78 -4.08 5.54 -9.28
N ASN A 79 -3.08 4.78 -9.72
CA ASN A 79 -2.56 3.61 -9.01
C ASN A 79 -1.05 3.75 -8.76
N GLN A 80 -0.64 4.92 -8.26
CA GLN A 80 0.76 5.22 -8.04
C GLN A 80 1.33 4.38 -6.90
N CYS A 81 2.63 4.07 -6.95
CA CYS A 81 3.34 3.52 -5.79
C CYS A 81 3.48 4.60 -4.72
N GLY A 82 3.32 4.26 -3.44
CA GLY A 82 3.60 5.21 -2.36
C GLY A 82 3.16 4.72 -0.99
N THR A 83 3.05 5.64 -0.03
CA THR A 83 2.41 5.35 1.25
C THR A 83 0.89 5.21 1.09
N PHE A 84 0.21 4.49 1.98
CA PHE A 84 -1.24 4.30 1.87
C PHE A 84 -2.03 5.63 1.74
N PRO A 85 -1.77 6.69 2.53
CA PRO A 85 -2.46 7.96 2.35
C PRO A 85 -2.21 8.59 0.97
N TYR A 86 -0.98 8.48 0.45
CA TYR A 86 -0.62 8.97 -0.89
C TYR A 86 -1.41 8.25 -1.98
N GLU A 87 -1.49 6.92 -1.91
CA GLU A 87 -2.24 6.10 -2.86
C GLU A 87 -3.74 6.41 -2.86
N VAL A 88 -4.32 6.66 -1.68
CA VAL A 88 -5.74 7.03 -1.55
C VAL A 88 -6.01 8.38 -2.22
N GLU A 89 -5.15 9.37 -2.01
CA GLU A 89 -5.30 10.70 -2.61
C GLU A 89 -5.15 10.65 -4.14
N ALA A 90 -4.20 9.86 -4.65
CA ALA A 90 -4.07 9.60 -6.09
C ALA A 90 -5.33 8.90 -6.66
N ALA A 91 -5.91 7.96 -5.92
CA ALA A 91 -7.13 7.26 -6.34
C ALA A 91 -8.37 8.17 -6.36
N LEU A 92 -8.44 9.14 -5.44
CA LEU A 92 -9.44 10.21 -5.41
C LEU A 92 -9.30 11.21 -6.57
N GLY A 93 -8.22 11.11 -7.35
CA GLY A 93 -7.98 11.95 -8.52
C GLY A 93 -7.30 13.27 -8.19
N LYS A 94 -6.68 13.40 -7.00
CA LYS A 94 -5.78 14.52 -6.75
C LYS A 94 -4.52 14.35 -7.59
N GLU A 95 -4.10 15.45 -8.21
CA GLU A 95 -2.82 15.51 -8.91
C GLU A 95 -1.72 15.66 -7.87
N LEU A 96 -0.97 14.58 -7.64
CA LEU A 96 0.14 14.53 -6.69
C LEU A 96 1.45 14.53 -7.48
N GLU A 97 2.29 15.53 -7.25
CA GLU A 97 3.64 15.58 -7.77
C GLU A 97 4.62 15.48 -6.58
N PRO A 98 5.38 14.39 -6.46
CA PRO A 98 6.37 14.23 -5.40
C PRO A 98 7.58 15.13 -5.66
N GLU A 99 8.17 15.72 -4.61
CA GLU A 99 9.38 16.54 -4.70
C GLU A 99 10.58 15.73 -5.20
N GLU A 100 10.70 14.49 -4.70
CA GLU A 100 11.76 13.56 -5.02
C GLU A 100 11.19 12.29 -5.66
N PRO A 101 11.84 11.72 -6.69
CA PRO A 101 11.30 10.60 -7.47
C PRO A 101 11.16 9.28 -6.69
N PHE A 102 11.67 9.23 -5.45
CA PHE A 102 11.63 8.08 -4.58
C PHE A 102 10.75 8.27 -3.33
N ASP A 103 10.36 9.52 -3.00
CA ASP A 103 9.57 9.82 -1.81
C ASP A 103 8.10 10.11 -2.17
N HIS A 104 7.35 9.03 -2.30
CA HIS A 104 5.91 9.06 -2.56
C HIS A 104 5.12 8.97 -1.25
N SER A 105 5.33 9.96 -0.38
CA SER A 105 4.61 10.14 0.88
C SER A 105 3.68 11.35 0.81
N LEU A 106 2.57 11.34 1.55
CA LEU A 106 1.67 12.50 1.55
C LEU A 106 2.34 13.75 2.17
N ALA A 107 3.29 13.53 3.08
CA ALA A 107 4.03 14.60 3.73
C ALA A 107 4.94 15.37 2.75
N SER A 108 5.51 14.71 1.75
CA SER A 108 6.36 15.37 0.74
C SER A 108 5.55 16.27 -0.20
N VAL A 109 4.27 15.96 -0.47
CA VAL A 109 3.44 16.73 -1.41
C VAL A 109 2.96 18.08 -0.81
N HIS A 110 2.72 18.16 0.50
CA HIS A 110 2.18 19.38 1.12
C HIS A 110 3.14 20.58 1.11
N HIS A 111 4.45 20.34 1.13
CA HIS A 111 5.43 21.42 1.03
C HIS A 111 5.33 22.14 -0.32
N HIS A 112 5.03 21.42 -1.41
CA HIS A 112 4.90 22.03 -2.73
C HIS A 112 3.66 22.92 -2.87
N GLU A 113 2.49 22.51 -2.36
CA GLU A 113 1.27 23.33 -2.42
C GLU A 113 1.43 24.66 -1.66
N GLU A 114 2.06 24.63 -0.47
CA GLU A 114 2.35 25.85 0.27
C GLU A 114 3.33 26.75 -0.50
N GLU A 115 4.35 26.18 -1.13
CA GLU A 115 5.32 26.95 -1.91
C GLU A 115 4.67 27.59 -3.14
N LEU A 116 3.83 26.84 -3.87
CA LEU A 116 3.03 27.34 -4.99
C LEU A 116 2.07 28.45 -4.55
N ARG A 117 1.39 28.29 -3.40
CA ARG A 117 0.52 29.31 -2.83
C ARG A 117 1.30 30.59 -2.50
N LYS A 118 2.48 30.46 -1.89
CA LYS A 118 3.39 31.59 -1.60
C LYS A 118 3.88 32.28 -2.88
N ARG A 119 4.21 31.51 -3.92
CA ARG A 119 4.63 32.06 -5.23
C ARG A 119 3.49 32.79 -5.94
N ARG A 120 2.27 32.23 -5.94
CA ARG A 120 1.07 32.88 -6.50
C ARG A 120 0.73 34.17 -5.76
N ALA A 121 0.84 34.19 -4.43
CA ALA A 121 0.61 35.39 -3.63
C ALA A 121 1.68 36.49 -3.84
N LYS A 122 2.88 36.15 -4.31
CA LYS A 122 3.94 37.11 -4.67
C LYS A 122 3.81 37.66 -6.10
N ALA A 123 3.07 36.98 -6.96
CA ALA A 123 2.88 37.35 -8.36
C ALA A 123 1.60 38.19 -8.61
N ALA A 124 0.79 38.39 -7.56
CA ALA A 124 -0.40 39.26 -7.53
C ALA A 124 -0.07 40.56 -6.79
#